data_AF-A0A538PQV6-F1
#
_entry.id   AF-A0A538PQV6-F1
#
_cell.length_a   1.000
_cell.length_b   1.000
_cell.length_c   1.000
_cell.angle_alpha   90.00
_cell.angle_beta   90.00
_cell.angle_gamma   90.00
#
_symmetry.space_group_name_H-M   'P 1'
#
loop_
_entity.id
_entity.type
_entity.pdbx_description
1 polymer ?
#
loop_
_entity_poly.entity_id
_entity_poly.type
_entity_poly.pdbx_seq_one_letter_code
_entity_poly.pdbx_strand_id
1 'polypeptide(L)'
;MELASLAQLERCHRRHDSVMAELLEAARRFAAGRPDDGDLGRVHEAVAYFERAITRHFVDEDGSVFPRLSTRRPELAATLAELSAEHPAQIAMQAEVAAAARDLDGDTRPNAGKVLLDAATRLAEAHRAHVRREDEIFAAAHEALTAEDDAEIVAEMETRRGREEGGGRGGGERHRGSGGGDRGSGGGDRGSRDGERHRGGGGGGGGGGGGG
;
A
#
# COMPACT_ATOMS: atom_id res chain seq x y z
N MET A 1 21.48 -18.59 16.99
CA MET A 1 20.02 -18.73 16.89
C MET A 1 19.58 -17.81 15.78
N GLU A 2 18.82 -18.30 14.81
CA GLU A 2 18.24 -17.44 13.78
C GLU A 2 16.99 -16.79 14.37
N LEU A 3 16.91 -15.46 14.36
CA LEU A 3 15.77 -14.69 14.87
C LEU A 3 14.79 -14.49 13.71
N ALA A 4 13.56 -14.97 13.88
CA ALA A 4 12.56 -14.98 12.81
C ALA A 4 12.17 -13.57 12.39
N SER A 5 12.13 -12.62 13.32
CA SER A 5 11.85 -11.20 13.07
C SER A 5 12.91 -10.57 12.15
N LEU A 6 14.20 -10.70 12.49
CA LEU A 6 15.29 -10.15 11.69
C LEU A 6 15.38 -10.81 10.31
N ALA A 7 15.19 -12.13 10.24
CA ALA A 7 15.15 -12.85 8.96
C ALA A 7 13.98 -12.36 8.07
N GLN A 8 12.86 -11.93 8.67
CA GLN A 8 11.74 -11.34 7.93
C GLN A 8 12.07 -9.93 7.39
N LEU A 9 12.73 -9.08 8.19
CA LEU A 9 13.18 -7.76 7.73
C LEU A 9 14.22 -7.88 6.62
N GLU A 10 15.18 -8.79 6.75
CA GLU A 10 16.19 -9.05 5.72
C GLU A 10 15.56 -9.55 4.40
N ARG A 11 14.51 -10.39 4.48
CA ARG A 11 13.70 -10.76 3.29
C ARG A 11 13.02 -9.54 2.66
N CYS A 12 12.56 -8.60 3.48
CA CYS A 12 11.97 -7.34 3.01
C CYS A 12 13.02 -6.49 2.27
N HIS A 13 14.24 -6.35 2.82
CA HIS A 13 15.36 -5.64 2.17
C HIS A 13 15.64 -6.22 0.78
N ARG A 14 15.85 -7.53 0.68
CA ARG A 14 16.12 -8.20 -0.61
C ARG A 14 14.99 -8.02 -1.62
N ARG A 15 13.73 -8.07 -1.15
CA ARG A 15 12.58 -7.83 -2.02
C ARG A 15 12.52 -6.38 -2.48
N HIS A 16 12.79 -5.42 -1.60
CA HIS A 16 12.83 -4.01 -1.95
C HIS A 16 13.93 -3.73 -2.99
N ASP A 17 15.14 -4.27 -2.81
CA ASP A 17 16.23 -4.17 -3.79
C ASP A 17 15.83 -4.69 -5.17
N SER A 18 15.14 -5.84 -5.21
CA SER A 18 14.65 -6.43 -6.47
C SER A 18 13.63 -5.52 -7.15
N VAL A 19 12.65 -5.01 -6.40
CA VAL A 19 11.63 -4.09 -6.92
C VAL A 19 12.26 -2.77 -7.39
N MET A 20 13.23 -2.22 -6.66
CA MET A 20 13.96 -1.01 -7.07
C MET A 20 14.75 -1.23 -8.35
N ALA A 21 15.38 -2.40 -8.53
CA ALA A 21 16.10 -2.72 -9.75
C ALA A 21 15.16 -2.73 -10.97
N GLU A 22 14.02 -3.41 -10.86
CA GLU A 22 12.99 -3.47 -11.91
C GLU A 22 12.41 -2.09 -12.23
N LEU A 23 12.11 -1.28 -11.21
CA LEU A 23 11.64 0.09 -11.38
C LEU A 23 12.66 0.96 -12.12
N LEU A 24 13.94 0.92 -11.71
CA LEU A 24 14.99 1.71 -12.34
C LEU A 24 15.20 1.31 -13.80
N GLU A 25 15.08 0.04 -14.12
CA GLU A 25 15.17 -0.45 -15.50
C GLU A 25 14.03 0.10 -16.37
N ALA A 26 12.78 -0.01 -15.91
CA ALA A 26 11.62 0.56 -16.59
C ALA A 26 11.72 2.08 -16.73
N ALA A 27 12.12 2.78 -15.65
CA ALA A 27 12.27 4.24 -15.66
C ALA A 27 13.33 4.72 -16.67
N ARG A 28 14.45 3.99 -16.82
CA ARG A 28 15.47 4.30 -17.85
C ARG A 28 14.90 4.17 -19.26
N ARG A 29 14.09 3.15 -19.54
CA ARG A 29 13.44 2.96 -20.85
C ARG A 29 12.44 4.08 -21.15
N PHE A 30 11.62 4.46 -20.17
CA PHE A 30 10.75 5.63 -20.28
C PHE A 30 11.53 6.92 -20.53
N ALA A 31 12.62 7.17 -19.79
CA ALA A 31 13.46 8.36 -19.96
C ALA A 31 14.12 8.42 -21.36
N ALA A 32 14.43 7.26 -21.94
CA ALA A 32 14.96 7.12 -23.30
C ALA A 32 13.89 7.20 -24.41
N GLY A 33 12.60 7.32 -24.06
CA GLY A 33 11.49 7.33 -25.02
C GLY A 33 11.27 5.98 -25.71
N ARG A 34 11.68 4.88 -25.07
CA ARG A 34 11.60 3.52 -25.61
C ARG A 34 11.08 2.52 -24.56
N PRO A 35 9.89 2.74 -23.96
CA PRO A 35 9.31 1.77 -23.04
C PRO A 35 9.01 0.46 -23.76
N ASP A 36 9.19 -0.66 -23.07
CA ASP A 36 8.78 -1.98 -23.52
C ASP A 36 7.35 -2.29 -23.06
N ASP A 37 6.73 -3.29 -23.70
CA ASP A 37 5.44 -3.81 -23.26
C ASP A 37 5.53 -4.28 -21.79
N GLY A 38 4.66 -3.72 -20.95
CA GLY A 38 4.58 -4.03 -19.52
C GLY A 38 5.44 -3.14 -18.60
N ASP A 39 6.28 -2.24 -19.11
CA ASP A 39 7.05 -1.34 -18.24
C ASP A 39 6.15 -0.45 -17.36
N LEU A 40 5.04 0.03 -17.90
CA LEU A 40 4.05 0.78 -17.10
C LEU A 40 3.48 -0.09 -15.97
N GLY A 41 3.20 -1.37 -16.25
CA GLY A 41 2.75 -2.32 -15.24
C GLY A 41 3.78 -2.52 -14.13
N ARG A 42 5.06 -2.67 -14.48
CA ARG A 42 6.15 -2.80 -13.49
C ARG A 42 6.27 -1.56 -12.59
N VAL A 43 6.12 -0.36 -13.17
CA VAL A 43 6.11 0.89 -12.39
C VAL A 43 4.96 0.90 -11.39
N HIS A 44 3.75 0.53 -11.82
CA HIS A 44 2.58 0.47 -10.94
C HIS A 44 2.70 -0.60 -9.85
N GLU A 45 3.24 -1.77 -10.18
CA GLU A 45 3.51 -2.83 -9.21
C GLU A 45 4.55 -2.38 -8.16
N ALA A 46 5.59 -1.65 -8.57
CA ALA A 46 6.58 -1.09 -7.66
C ALA A 46 5.95 -0.05 -6.70
N VAL A 47 5.15 0.89 -7.23
CA VAL A 47 4.43 1.88 -6.41
C VAL A 47 3.52 1.19 -5.40
N ALA A 48 2.70 0.23 -5.85
CA ALA A 48 1.80 -0.52 -4.98
C ALA A 48 2.55 -1.37 -3.95
N TYR A 49 3.76 -1.84 -4.27
CA TYR A 49 4.64 -2.50 -3.32
C TYR A 49 5.15 -1.53 -2.25
N PHE A 50 5.66 -0.36 -2.61
CA PHE A 50 6.18 0.62 -1.65
C PHE A 50 5.13 1.07 -0.64
N GLU A 51 3.96 1.46 -1.14
CA GLU A 51 2.84 1.94 -0.32
C GLU A 51 2.39 0.93 0.74
N ARG A 52 2.51 -0.37 0.45
CA ARG A 52 2.07 -1.42 1.38
C ARG A 52 3.21 -1.99 2.21
N ALA A 53 4.28 -2.41 1.56
CA ALA A 53 5.33 -3.20 2.18
C ALA A 53 6.30 -2.34 3.00
N ILE A 54 6.71 -1.18 2.47
CA ILE A 54 7.77 -0.38 3.09
C ILE A 54 7.24 0.42 4.27
N THR A 55 6.02 0.95 4.18
CA THR A 55 5.39 1.58 5.35
C THR A 55 5.25 0.60 6.51
N ARG A 56 4.88 -0.66 6.25
CA ARG A 56 4.80 -1.69 7.29
C ARG A 56 6.17 -2.08 7.85
N HIS A 57 7.17 -2.15 6.99
CA HIS A 57 8.55 -2.44 7.39
C HIS A 57 9.06 -1.42 8.42
N PHE A 58 8.94 -0.12 8.13
CA PHE A 58 9.30 0.93 9.08
C PHE A 58 8.49 0.89 10.38
N VAL A 59 7.20 0.57 10.30
CA VAL A 59 6.37 0.39 11.51
C VAL A 59 6.82 -0.82 12.34
N ASP A 60 7.27 -1.90 11.70
CA ASP A 60 7.81 -3.08 12.37
C ASP A 60 9.15 -2.75 13.07
N GLU A 61 10.00 -1.96 12.45
CA GLU A 61 11.25 -1.47 13.04
C GLU A 61 10.99 -0.52 14.22
N ASP A 62 10.33 0.61 13.95
CA ASP A 62 10.09 1.67 14.93
C ASP A 62 9.21 1.20 16.09
N GLY A 63 8.24 0.34 15.78
CA GLY A 63 7.21 -0.08 16.71
C GLY A 63 7.56 -1.33 17.51
N SER A 64 8.52 -2.15 17.06
CA SER A 64 8.81 -3.45 17.70
C SER A 64 10.30 -3.71 17.90
N VAL A 65 11.11 -3.58 16.85
CA VAL A 65 12.53 -4.01 16.90
C VAL A 65 13.42 -2.97 17.57
N PHE A 66 13.39 -1.72 17.12
CA PHE A 66 14.25 -0.66 17.64
C PHE A 66 14.06 -0.39 19.14
N PRO A 67 12.83 -0.38 19.70
CA PRO A 67 12.64 -0.22 21.14
C PRO A 67 13.32 -1.31 21.97
N ARG A 68 13.21 -2.58 21.53
CA ARG A 68 13.84 -3.72 22.21
C ARG A 68 15.35 -3.68 22.08
N LEU A 69 15.88 -3.37 20.90
CA LEU A 69 17.32 -3.21 20.71
C LEU A 69 17.88 -2.08 21.56
N SER A 70 17.22 -0.92 21.62
CA SER A 70 17.67 0.20 22.46
C SER A 70 17.65 -0.13 23.96
N THR A 71 16.72 -0.99 24.40
CA THR A 71 16.65 -1.44 25.80
C THR A 71 17.78 -2.43 26.13
N ARG A 72 18.08 -3.37 25.22
CA ARG A 72 19.11 -4.40 25.41
C ARG A 72 20.53 -3.86 25.16
N ARG A 73 20.67 -2.86 24.29
CA ARG A 73 21.93 -2.23 23.86
C ARG A 73 21.77 -0.70 23.86
N PRO A 74 21.76 -0.05 25.03
CA PRO A 74 21.54 1.40 25.15
C PRO A 74 22.52 2.25 24.33
N GLU A 75 23.72 1.75 24.06
CA GLU A 75 24.70 2.41 23.21
C GLU A 75 24.26 2.57 21.75
N LEU A 76 23.31 1.75 21.28
CA LEU A 76 22.74 1.86 19.93
C LEU A 76 21.59 2.87 19.83
N ALA A 77 21.07 3.36 20.97
CA ALA A 77 19.84 4.16 20.99
C ALA A 77 19.91 5.42 20.10
N ALA A 78 21.05 6.11 20.09
CA ALA A 78 21.24 7.28 19.24
C ALA A 78 21.21 6.92 17.75
N THR A 79 21.90 5.84 17.36
CA THR A 79 21.95 5.39 15.96
C THR A 79 20.60 4.86 15.48
N LEU A 80 19.85 4.15 16.33
CA LEU A 80 18.49 3.70 16.03
C LEU A 80 17.54 4.90 15.85
N ALA A 81 17.68 5.94 16.66
CA ALA A 81 16.89 7.16 16.50
C ALA A 81 17.23 7.91 15.20
N GLU A 82 18.49 7.92 14.79
CA GLU A 82 18.90 8.48 13.49
C GLU A 82 18.28 7.68 12.32
N LEU A 83 18.30 6.36 12.37
CA LEU A 83 17.68 5.51 11.34
C LEU A 83 16.17 5.75 11.25
N SER A 84 15.48 5.74 12.40
CA SER A 84 14.05 6.05 12.47
C SER A 84 13.72 7.42 11.87
N ALA A 85 14.60 8.42 12.06
CA ALA A 85 14.42 9.75 11.48
C ALA A 85 14.59 9.80 9.95
N GLU A 86 15.17 8.78 9.32
CA GLU A 86 15.26 8.66 7.86
C GLU A 86 13.95 8.16 7.22
N HIS A 87 13.12 7.41 7.97
CA HIS A 87 11.89 6.79 7.44
C HIS A 87 10.91 7.80 6.79
N PRO A 88 10.59 8.96 7.41
CA PRO A 88 9.66 9.92 6.80
C PRO A 88 10.17 10.49 5.46
N ALA A 89 11.48 10.68 5.33
CA ALA A 89 12.08 11.18 4.09
C ALA A 89 11.97 10.13 2.96
N GLN A 90 12.18 8.85 3.26
CA GLN A 90 11.98 7.78 2.28
C GLN A 90 10.51 7.64 1.87
N ILE A 91 9.56 7.77 2.80
CA ILE A 91 8.12 7.79 2.48
C ILE A 91 7.78 8.95 1.53
N ALA A 92 8.35 10.14 1.78
CA ALA A 92 8.16 11.28 0.88
C ALA A 92 8.72 11.00 -0.52
N MET A 93 9.90 10.38 -0.63
CA MET A 93 10.47 9.98 -1.93
C MET A 93 9.63 8.92 -2.65
N GLN A 94 9.00 7.98 -1.92
CA GLN A 94 8.05 7.02 -2.51
C GLN A 94 6.83 7.75 -3.08
N ALA A 95 6.31 8.77 -2.38
CA ALA A 95 5.21 9.58 -2.88
C ALA A 95 5.61 10.40 -4.13
N GLU A 96 6.86 10.85 -4.23
CA GLU A 96 7.41 11.47 -5.45
C GLU A 96 7.43 10.48 -6.63
N VAL A 97 7.86 9.23 -6.40
CA VAL A 97 7.82 8.16 -7.41
C VAL A 97 6.37 7.88 -7.85
N ALA A 98 5.44 7.77 -6.91
CA ALA A 98 4.02 7.55 -7.21
C ALA A 98 3.39 8.71 -7.98
N ALA A 99 3.79 9.95 -7.70
CA ALA A 99 3.39 11.12 -8.48
C ALA A 99 3.95 11.07 -9.91
N ALA A 100 5.23 10.74 -10.07
CA ALA A 100 5.87 10.61 -11.38
C ALA A 100 5.24 9.47 -12.21
N ALA A 101 4.88 8.35 -11.57
CA ALA A 101 4.19 7.23 -12.21
C ALA A 101 2.81 7.63 -12.76
N ARG A 102 2.02 8.39 -12.01
CA ARG A 102 0.71 8.90 -12.48
C ARG A 102 0.81 9.80 -13.71
N ASP A 103 1.91 10.54 -13.85
CA ASP A 103 2.17 11.35 -15.04
C ASP A 103 2.50 10.52 -16.29
N LEU A 104 2.81 9.21 -16.14
CA LEU A 104 2.97 8.27 -17.27
C LEU A 104 1.64 7.73 -17.82
N ASP A 105 0.57 7.73 -17.04
CA ASP A 105 -0.74 7.18 -17.43
C ASP A 105 -1.54 8.10 -18.38
N GLY A 106 -1.19 9.38 -18.46
CA GLY A 106 -1.86 10.39 -19.28
C GLY A 106 -1.25 10.60 -20.67
N ASP A 107 -1.80 11.57 -21.42
CA ASP A 107 -1.16 12.06 -22.65
C ASP A 107 0.27 12.51 -22.31
N THR A 108 1.25 11.76 -22.83
CA THR A 108 2.67 11.81 -22.47
C THR A 108 3.15 13.26 -22.32
N ARG A 109 3.31 13.70 -21.06
CA ARG A 109 4.02 14.96 -20.81
C ARG A 109 5.46 14.77 -21.29
N PRO A 110 5.99 15.70 -22.10
CA PRO A 110 7.40 15.67 -22.45
C PRO A 110 8.23 15.58 -21.15
N ASN A 111 9.10 14.58 -21.06
CA ASN A 111 9.98 14.28 -19.91
C ASN A 111 9.39 13.50 -18.72
N ALA A 112 8.15 13.00 -18.75
CA ALA A 112 7.61 12.20 -17.64
C ALA A 112 8.53 11.03 -17.23
N GLY A 113 9.11 10.33 -18.22
CA GLY A 113 10.08 9.26 -17.96
C GLY A 113 11.36 9.71 -17.26
N LYS A 114 11.86 10.93 -17.54
CA LYS A 114 13.05 11.48 -16.85
C LYS A 114 12.72 11.83 -15.40
N VAL A 115 11.55 12.42 -15.15
CA VAL A 115 11.08 12.73 -13.80
C VAL A 115 10.96 11.45 -12.97
N LEU A 116 10.40 10.37 -13.54
CA LEU A 116 10.36 9.07 -12.86
C LEU A 116 11.76 8.54 -12.56
N LEU A 117 12.67 8.58 -13.55
CA LEU A 117 14.04 8.09 -13.36
C LEU A 117 14.78 8.84 -12.26
N ASP A 118 14.66 10.16 -12.20
CA ASP A 118 15.31 10.99 -11.18
C ASP A 118 14.76 10.67 -9.78
N ALA A 119 13.43 10.58 -9.64
CA ALA A 119 12.78 10.21 -8.38
C ALA A 119 13.17 8.80 -7.92
N ALA A 120 13.13 7.81 -8.82
CA ALA A 120 13.50 6.43 -8.53
C ALA A 120 14.99 6.29 -8.16
N THR A 121 15.87 7.07 -8.80
CA THR A 121 17.31 7.06 -8.49
C THR A 121 17.57 7.60 -7.08
N ARG A 122 16.95 8.73 -6.71
CA ARG A 122 17.05 9.30 -5.36
C ARG A 122 16.55 8.32 -4.29
N LEU A 123 15.41 7.68 -4.52
CA LEU A 123 14.87 6.67 -3.62
C LEU A 123 15.82 5.47 -3.48
N ALA A 124 16.40 4.98 -4.60
CA ALA A 124 17.33 3.85 -4.59
C ALA A 124 18.59 4.15 -3.78
N GLU A 125 19.15 5.35 -3.92
CA GLU A 125 20.33 5.78 -3.17
C GLU A 125 20.03 5.90 -1.68
N ALA A 126 18.91 6.51 -1.31
CA ALA A 126 18.47 6.61 0.08
C ALA A 126 18.24 5.23 0.70
N HIS A 127 17.52 4.35 0.01
CA HIS A 127 17.23 2.99 0.47
C HIS A 127 18.52 2.17 0.71
N ARG A 128 19.46 2.18 -0.26
CA ARG A 128 20.73 1.46 -0.10
C ARG A 128 21.60 2.01 1.03
N ALA A 129 21.56 3.33 1.25
CA ALA A 129 22.27 3.94 2.36
C ALA A 129 21.70 3.51 3.71
N HIS A 130 20.37 3.47 3.80
CA HIS A 130 19.61 3.07 4.98
C HIS A 130 19.82 1.59 5.32
N VAL A 131 19.50 0.68 4.37
CA VAL A 131 19.60 -0.77 4.58
C VAL A 131 21.00 -1.21 4.98
N ARG A 132 22.04 -0.61 4.40
CA ARG A 132 23.43 -0.95 4.79
C ARG A 132 23.67 -0.67 6.28
N ARG A 133 23.19 0.46 6.80
CA ARG A 133 23.34 0.82 8.22
C ARG A 133 22.50 -0.10 9.11
N GLU A 134 21.30 -0.45 8.66
CA GLU A 134 20.43 -1.39 9.38
C GLU A 134 21.02 -2.79 9.43
N ASP A 135 21.49 -3.33 8.31
CA ASP A 135 22.11 -4.66 8.24
C ASP A 135 23.34 -4.75 9.15
N GLU A 136 24.15 -3.69 9.21
CA GLU A 136 25.29 -3.58 10.15
C GLU A 136 24.83 -3.67 11.61
N ILE A 137 23.72 -3.02 11.97
CA ILE A 137 23.12 -3.07 13.31
C ILE A 137 22.48 -4.43 13.58
N PHE A 138 21.74 -4.99 12.63
CA PHE A 138 21.05 -6.27 12.76
C PHE A 138 22.04 -7.44 12.89
N ALA A 139 23.19 -7.35 12.23
CA ALA A 139 24.28 -8.30 12.46
C ALA A 139 24.73 -8.31 13.93
N ALA A 140 24.83 -7.15 14.59
CA ALA A 140 25.15 -7.04 16.00
C ALA A 140 23.96 -7.36 16.93
N ALA A 141 22.72 -7.23 16.43
CA ALA A 141 21.48 -7.48 17.17
C ALA A 141 21.23 -8.96 17.47
N HIS A 142 21.73 -9.87 16.63
CA HIS A 142 21.58 -11.32 16.82
C HIS A 142 22.10 -11.83 18.17
N GLU A 143 23.05 -11.11 18.79
CA GLU A 143 23.59 -11.45 20.10
C GLU A 143 22.82 -10.78 21.25
N ALA A 144 22.01 -9.76 20.97
CA ALA A 144 21.34 -8.93 21.96
C ALA A 144 19.89 -9.35 22.23
N LEU A 145 19.16 -9.77 21.19
CA LEU A 145 17.76 -10.18 21.32
C LEU A 145 17.67 -11.64 21.77
N THR A 146 16.75 -11.88 22.71
CA THR A 146 16.42 -13.23 23.19
C THR A 146 15.35 -13.87 22.32
N ALA A 147 15.15 -15.18 22.47
CA ALA A 147 14.06 -15.90 21.82
C ALA A 147 12.67 -15.36 22.24
N GLU A 148 12.54 -14.87 23.47
CA GLU A 148 11.31 -14.26 23.97
C GLU A 148 11.06 -12.92 23.27
N ASP A 149 12.08 -12.05 23.16
CA ASP A 149 11.96 -10.80 22.40
C ASP A 149 11.54 -11.07 20.95
N ASP A 150 12.17 -12.06 20.30
CA ASP A 150 11.87 -12.42 18.91
C ASP A 150 10.43 -12.91 18.74
N ALA A 151 9.94 -13.76 19.64
CA ALA A 151 8.57 -14.27 19.61
C ALA A 151 7.54 -13.14 19.77
N GLU A 152 7.79 -12.18 20.67
CA GLU A 152 6.92 -11.02 20.84
C GLU A 152 6.93 -10.10 19.61
N ILE A 153 8.11 -9.81 19.07
CA ILE A 153 8.25 -9.00 17.86
C ILE A 153 7.47 -9.63 16.71
N VAL A 154 7.64 -10.94 16.47
CA VAL A 154 6.92 -11.66 15.43
C VAL A 154 5.41 -11.55 15.63
N ALA A 155 4.91 -11.78 16.85
CA ALA A 155 3.49 -11.68 17.15
C ALA A 155 2.92 -10.26 16.89
N GLU A 156 3.68 -9.21 17.19
CA GLU A 156 3.31 -7.82 16.90
C GLU A 156 3.27 -7.56 15.38
N MET A 157 4.31 -7.98 14.65
CA MET A 157 4.40 -7.85 13.19
C MET A 157 3.24 -8.57 12.48
N GLU A 158 2.90 -9.78 12.93
CA GLU A 158 1.77 -10.56 12.42
C GLU A 158 0.42 -9.88 12.73
N THR A 159 0.25 -9.36 13.93
CA THR A 159 -0.98 -8.66 14.35
C THR A 159 -1.25 -7.44 13.47
N ARG A 160 -0.22 -6.67 13.10
CA ARG A 160 -0.36 -5.53 12.19
C ARG A 160 -0.84 -5.98 10.80
N ARG A 161 -0.36 -7.13 10.31
CA ARG A 161 -0.74 -7.70 9.01
C ARG A 161 -2.17 -8.24 9.01
N GLY A 162 -2.57 -8.95 10.07
CA GLY A 162 -3.91 -9.54 10.19
C GLY A 162 -5.07 -8.53 10.33
N ARG A 163 -4.81 -7.33 10.87
CA ARG A 163 -5.84 -6.28 11.01
C ARG A 163 -6.21 -5.60 9.69
N GLU A 164 -5.29 -5.53 8.74
CA GLU A 164 -5.54 -4.90 7.43
C GLU A 164 -6.28 -5.83 6.47
N GLU A 165 -5.99 -7.14 6.51
CA GLU A 165 -6.67 -8.13 5.68
C GLU A 165 -8.14 -8.38 6.10
N GLY A 166 -8.48 -8.12 7.37
CA GLY A 166 -9.83 -8.24 7.92
C GLY A 166 -10.74 -7.02 7.74
N GLY A 167 -10.22 -5.87 7.29
CA GLY A 167 -10.95 -4.60 7.26
C GLY A 167 -11.92 -4.40 6.07
N GLY A 168 -11.96 -5.34 5.12
CA GLY A 168 -12.68 -5.18 3.84
C GLY A 168 -14.08 -5.81 3.74
N ARG A 169 -14.62 -6.44 4.79
CA ARG A 169 -15.96 -7.07 4.75
C ARG A 169 -16.78 -6.85 6.03
N GLY A 170 -17.07 -5.58 6.34
CA GLY A 170 -18.13 -5.22 7.29
C GLY A 170 -19.50 -5.29 6.61
N GLY A 171 -20.06 -6.50 6.53
CA GLY A 171 -21.42 -6.75 6.06
C GLY A 171 -22.46 -6.07 6.95
N GLY A 172 -23.54 -5.61 6.31
CA GLY A 172 -24.70 -5.05 6.98
C GLY A 172 -25.36 -6.07 7.90
N GLU A 173 -25.29 -5.82 9.20
CA GLU A 173 -26.06 -6.55 10.19
C GLU A 173 -27.31 -5.73 10.54
N ARG A 174 -28.43 -6.15 9.93
CA ARG A 174 -29.76 -5.62 10.17
C ARG A 174 -30.15 -5.95 11.59
N HIS A 175 -30.14 -4.94 12.46
CA HIS A 175 -30.69 -5.02 13.80
C HIS A 175 -32.22 -5.25 13.69
N ARG A 176 -32.65 -6.52 13.78
CA ARG A 176 -34.04 -6.89 14.05
C ARG A 176 -34.33 -6.59 15.51
N GLY A 177 -34.90 -5.42 15.76
CA GLY A 177 -35.54 -5.11 17.04
C GLY A 177 -36.81 -5.93 17.20
N SER A 178 -36.74 -6.92 18.10
CA SER A 178 -37.91 -7.50 18.76
C SER A 178 -38.59 -6.43 19.62
N GLY A 179 -39.82 -6.06 19.26
CA GLY A 179 -40.71 -5.24 20.08
C GLY A 179 -42.11 -5.81 19.98
N GLY A 180 -42.51 -6.60 20.98
CA GLY A 180 -43.87 -7.09 21.14
C GLY A 180 -44.82 -5.95 21.53
N GLY A 181 -46.04 -5.99 21.02
CA GLY A 181 -47.09 -5.03 21.31
C GLY A 181 -48.41 -5.45 20.68
N ASP A 182 -49.20 -6.15 21.48
CA ASP A 182 -50.53 -6.70 21.23
C ASP A 182 -51.61 -5.59 21.10
N ARG A 183 -52.73 -5.94 20.46
CA ARG A 183 -54.08 -5.31 20.42
C ARG A 183 -54.40 -4.31 19.30
N GLY A 184 -55.45 -4.62 18.54
CA GLY A 184 -56.24 -3.60 17.83
C GLY A 184 -57.07 -4.10 16.65
N SER A 185 -58.29 -4.52 16.92
CA SER A 185 -59.30 -5.03 15.98
C SER A 185 -59.88 -3.96 15.02
N GLY A 186 -60.37 -4.42 13.87
CA GLY A 186 -61.30 -3.71 12.97
C GLY A 186 -60.71 -3.52 11.56
N GLY A 187 -61.32 -3.90 10.45
CA GLY A 187 -62.71 -4.26 10.17
C GLY A 187 -63.11 -3.58 8.86
N GLY A 188 -63.41 -4.36 7.82
CA GLY A 188 -64.02 -3.91 6.57
C GLY A 188 -63.08 -3.20 5.59
N ASP A 189 -63.39 -3.04 4.31
CA ASP A 189 -64.40 -3.60 3.43
C ASP A 189 -64.00 -3.16 2.01
N ARG A 190 -64.30 -4.00 1.00
CA ARG A 190 -64.58 -3.74 -0.43
C ARG A 190 -63.82 -2.69 -1.27
N GLY A 191 -63.41 -3.14 -2.46
CA GLY A 191 -63.40 -2.38 -3.72
C GLY A 191 -62.14 -2.64 -4.56
N SER A 192 -62.09 -3.57 -5.51
CA SER A 192 -62.62 -3.53 -6.90
C SER A 192 -62.06 -2.44 -7.80
N ARG A 193 -61.70 -2.88 -9.03
CA ARG A 193 -61.46 -2.17 -10.32
C ARG A 193 -59.99 -1.99 -10.68
N ASP A 194 -59.48 -2.71 -11.68
CA ASP A 194 -59.71 -2.63 -13.14
C ASP A 194 -58.97 -1.46 -13.80
N GLY A 195 -58.30 -1.74 -14.93
CA GLY A 195 -57.66 -0.77 -15.83
C GLY A 195 -56.19 -1.10 -16.07
N GLU A 196 -55.80 -2.01 -16.96
CA GLU A 196 -56.00 -2.03 -18.42
C GLU A 196 -55.20 -0.95 -19.19
N ARG A 197 -54.15 -1.41 -19.88
CA ARG A 197 -53.53 -0.92 -21.15
C ARG A 197 -53.00 0.53 -21.24
N HIS A 198 -51.72 0.66 -21.61
CA HIS A 198 -51.39 1.38 -22.84
C HIS A 198 -50.07 0.94 -23.49
N ARG A 199 -50.17 0.72 -24.81
CA ARG A 199 -49.08 0.61 -25.78
C ARG A 199 -48.67 2.01 -26.25
N GLY A 200 -47.43 2.15 -26.70
CA GLY A 200 -46.96 3.23 -27.58
C GLY A 200 -45.45 3.39 -27.41
N GLY A 201 -44.57 3.35 -28.40
CA GLY A 201 -44.75 3.47 -29.85
C GLY A 201 -43.88 4.63 -30.36
N GLY A 202 -42.98 4.35 -31.31
CA GLY A 202 -42.27 5.33 -32.14
C GLY A 202 -41.02 5.96 -31.49
N GLY A 203 -39.94 6.26 -32.20
CA GLY A 203 -39.68 6.26 -33.63
C GLY A 203 -38.81 7.48 -34.00
N GLY A 204 -37.87 7.31 -34.92
CA GLY A 204 -37.14 8.37 -35.65
C GLY A 204 -36.02 9.06 -34.86
N GLY A 205 -34.92 9.53 -35.44
CA GLY A 205 -34.55 9.73 -36.85
C GLY A 205 -33.63 10.95 -36.97
N GLY A 206 -32.78 10.99 -38.00
CA GLY A 206 -32.05 12.19 -38.49
C GLY A 206 -30.74 12.48 -37.74
N GLY A 207 -29.57 12.57 -38.39
CA GLY A 207 -29.20 13.56 -39.43
C GLY A 207 -28.69 14.81 -38.71
N GLY A 208 -27.59 15.49 -39.02
CA GLY A 208 -26.64 15.56 -40.13
C GLY A 208 -25.94 16.94 -40.02
N GLY A 209 -24.83 17.14 -40.74
CA GLY A 209 -24.15 18.44 -40.90
C GLY A 209 -23.11 18.76 -39.82
N GLY A 210 -21.89 19.21 -40.09
CA GLY A 210 -21.36 19.89 -41.27
C GLY A 210 -21.20 21.39 -40.98
N GLY A 211 -19.96 21.89 -41.01
CA GLY A 211 -19.66 23.32 -41.15
C GLY A 211 -18.70 23.86 -40.09
N GLY A 212 -17.56 24.42 -40.54
CA GLY A 212 -16.63 25.22 -39.75
C GLY A 212 -15.19 24.98 -40.13
#